data_AF-A0A661B5D2-F1
#
_entry.id   AF-A0A661B5D2-F1
#
_cell.length_a   1.000
_cell.length_b   1.000
_cell.length_c   1.000
_cell.angle_alpha   90.00
_cell.angle_beta   90.00
_cell.angle_gamma   90.00
#
_symmetry.space_group_name_H-M   'P 1'
#
loop_
_entity.id
_entity.type
_entity.pdbx_description
1 polymer ?
#
loop_
_entity_poly.entity_id
_entity_poly.type
_entity_poly.pdbx_seq_one_letter_code
_entity_poly.pdbx_strand_id
1 'polypeptide(L)'
;MMTEYNRKSENMRFYGISHDAQPLICGHTLSEAIPSPDFSTMDDYWLISGHDTVIITSDTTVDMTIFVIADAVLIVEGATLTLRGQLGIDDNGTVIFRDGAHLHFDQFFVGQYFVYMLGGRFEAYDATIDANGVMHFVELHNNSVYIAQRCYFPDWTFRRIYESSTIMLEDVHHVGDFLINDSVYASFLRCDTLMPWFFMPTGSHVEIEFPPIEFVEHFEMSESTPDVDGIEYTFIADSCGECWWSMENFPGCTVIVRDSDFRGTAIRIPSSDTFSVSGIENFGYYSDLVVPLSDRHLEFVNTTTYWWNWYPMEHTVFYIDSCWFGEMIPKDSSTIFATNCLHDGWTITLSTIDDAFMWFDAGSSEAYISTFDRSTMLISNSRVVPLRPYQATNIAHHSSNMLCVNCDFDSLPFAMDTALVMWVDIDSILITHPEIPIWGSVWLDAGPHSTLTFDHYSLYWKFIDEDEWYLITNSIDEIYSDIIG
;
A
#
# COMPACT_ATOMS: atom_id res chain seq x y z
N MET A 1 20.90 -36.61 2.42
CA MET A 1 20.46 -36.23 1.05
C MET A 1 19.69 -34.91 1.15
N MET A 2 20.40 -33.87 1.58
CA MET A 2 19.95 -32.48 1.69
C MET A 2 21.26 -31.70 1.75
N THR A 3 21.76 -31.33 0.57
CA THR A 3 22.99 -30.55 0.36
C THR A 3 23.07 -30.27 -1.14
N GLU A 4 22.36 -29.24 -1.59
CA GLU A 4 22.59 -28.48 -2.84
C GLU A 4 21.38 -27.55 -3.09
N TYR A 5 21.30 -26.41 -2.39
CA TYR A 5 20.41 -25.31 -2.79
C TYR A 5 20.95 -23.93 -2.38
N ASN A 6 22.28 -23.74 -2.40
CA ASN A 6 22.90 -22.47 -1.97
C ASN A 6 24.00 -21.95 -2.91
N ARG A 7 23.78 -22.00 -4.23
CA ARG A 7 24.63 -21.32 -5.22
C ARG A 7 23.86 -20.93 -6.48
N LYS A 8 23.07 -19.85 -6.41
CA LYS A 8 22.61 -19.08 -7.60
C LYS A 8 22.22 -17.61 -7.30
N SER A 9 22.84 -16.94 -6.34
CA SER A 9 22.66 -15.49 -6.12
C SER A 9 23.81 -14.60 -6.63
N GLU A 10 24.91 -15.18 -7.12
CA GLU A 10 26.02 -14.39 -7.68
C GLU A 10 25.83 -14.20 -9.20
N ASN A 11 25.30 -13.02 -9.58
CA ASN A 11 25.54 -12.26 -10.83
C ASN A 11 24.31 -11.45 -11.32
N MET A 12 23.57 -10.78 -10.43
CA MET A 12 22.85 -9.57 -10.85
C MET A 12 23.77 -8.36 -10.65
N ARG A 13 24.40 -7.92 -11.74
CA ARG A 13 25.04 -6.61 -11.79
C ARG A 13 23.92 -5.59 -11.96
N PHE A 14 23.61 -4.88 -10.89
CA PHE A 14 22.74 -3.72 -10.90
C PHE A 14 23.37 -2.63 -11.78
N TYR A 15 22.68 -2.25 -12.86
CA TYR A 15 22.93 -0.97 -13.50
C TYR A 15 22.23 0.07 -12.64
N GLY A 16 22.99 1.02 -12.09
CA GLY A 16 22.45 2.15 -11.36
C GLY A 16 21.57 2.99 -12.28
N ILE A 17 20.27 2.92 -12.08
CA ILE A 17 19.29 3.85 -12.63
C ILE A 17 19.03 4.86 -11.50
N SER A 18 19.34 6.14 -11.72
CA SER A 18 18.98 7.21 -10.79
C SER A 18 17.46 7.41 -10.86
N HIS A 19 16.76 7.18 -9.75
CA HIS A 19 15.31 7.36 -9.65
C HIS A 19 15.01 8.68 -8.93
N ASP A 20 14.92 9.78 -9.69
CA ASP A 20 14.43 11.08 -9.19
C ASP A 20 12.93 11.26 -9.54
N ALA A 21 12.11 10.23 -9.31
CA ALA A 21 10.65 10.34 -9.39
C ALA A 21 10.06 10.07 -8.01
N GLN A 22 9.78 11.13 -7.26
CA GLN A 22 9.10 11.04 -5.97
C GLN A 22 7.63 10.66 -6.17
N PRO A 23 7.12 9.59 -5.56
CA PRO A 23 5.69 9.39 -5.44
C PRO A 23 5.15 10.38 -4.40
N LEU A 24 4.46 11.44 -4.86
CA LEU A 24 3.65 12.29 -4.02
C LEU A 24 2.42 11.51 -3.55
N ILE A 25 2.52 10.83 -2.42
CA ILE A 25 1.34 10.33 -1.68
C ILE A 25 0.79 11.52 -0.88
N CYS A 26 0.19 12.50 -1.56
CA CYS A 26 -0.30 13.70 -0.92
C CYS A 26 -1.77 13.55 -0.54
N GLY A 27 -2.04 13.20 0.71
CA GLY A 27 -3.32 13.46 1.37
C GLY A 27 -3.34 14.90 1.89
N HIS A 28 -3.66 15.87 1.06
CA HIS A 28 -3.96 17.24 1.50
C HIS A 28 -5.36 17.64 1.04
N THR A 29 -6.22 17.98 2.00
CA THR A 29 -7.48 18.67 1.75
C THR A 29 -7.27 20.18 1.73
N LEU A 30 -7.85 20.80 0.69
CA LEU A 30 -8.26 22.21 0.52
C LEU A 30 -7.22 23.30 0.19
N SER A 31 -7.18 23.62 -1.12
CA SER A 31 -7.13 24.97 -1.69
C SER A 31 -5.83 25.78 -1.68
N GLU A 32 -4.70 25.17 -2.04
CA GLU A 32 -3.55 25.95 -2.53
C GLU A 32 -3.25 25.57 -3.98
N ALA A 33 -3.16 26.59 -4.83
CA ALA A 33 -2.85 26.42 -6.25
C ALA A 33 -1.53 25.68 -6.40
N ILE A 34 -1.59 24.48 -6.98
CA ILE A 34 -0.43 23.67 -7.35
C ILE A 34 0.47 24.54 -8.24
N PRO A 35 1.73 24.81 -7.86
CA PRO A 35 2.66 25.49 -8.76
C PRO A 35 2.82 24.62 -10.01
N SER A 36 2.57 25.19 -11.19
CA SER A 36 2.87 24.54 -12.47
C SER A 36 4.31 24.03 -12.43
N PRO A 37 4.58 22.72 -12.66
CA PRO A 37 5.94 22.22 -12.56
C PRO A 37 6.83 22.87 -13.62
N ASP A 38 8.00 23.36 -13.19
CA ASP A 38 9.05 23.86 -14.09
C ASP A 38 9.87 22.65 -14.58
N PHE A 39 9.43 22.08 -15.70
CA PHE A 39 9.95 20.82 -16.28
C PHE A 39 11.27 20.98 -17.06
N SER A 40 12.24 21.75 -16.56
CA SER A 40 13.43 22.13 -17.34
C SER A 40 14.70 21.32 -17.06
N THR A 41 14.67 19.98 -17.18
CA THR A 41 15.82 19.11 -17.57
C THR A 41 15.33 17.78 -18.18
N MET A 42 15.24 17.67 -19.51
CA MET A 42 14.58 16.58 -20.26
C MET A 42 15.55 15.51 -20.80
N ASP A 43 15.97 14.53 -19.99
CA ASP A 43 16.50 13.25 -20.50
C ASP A 43 15.66 12.02 -20.03
N ASP A 44 14.70 12.20 -19.10
CA ASP A 44 14.05 11.10 -18.38
C ASP A 44 12.54 10.93 -18.64
N TYR A 45 12.00 11.57 -19.68
CA TYR A 45 10.60 11.37 -20.06
C TYR A 45 10.30 11.57 -21.55
N TRP A 46 9.31 10.83 -22.04
CA TRP A 46 8.73 11.00 -23.38
C TRP A 46 7.51 11.91 -23.29
N LEU A 47 7.68 13.16 -23.70
CA LEU A 47 6.59 14.12 -23.79
C LEU A 47 5.89 14.03 -25.15
N ILE A 48 4.57 13.80 -25.13
CA ILE A 48 3.67 13.91 -26.27
C ILE A 48 2.72 15.06 -25.95
N SER A 49 2.78 16.16 -26.71
CA SER A 49 2.11 17.41 -26.34
C SER A 49 1.49 18.14 -27.51
N GLY A 50 0.49 19.00 -27.25
CA GLY A 50 -0.17 19.77 -28.29
C GLY A 50 -1.08 18.86 -29.11
N HIS A 51 -1.23 19.10 -30.41
CA HIS A 51 -2.10 18.26 -31.26
C HIS A 51 -1.39 17.05 -31.87
N ASP A 52 -0.29 16.61 -31.26
CA ASP A 52 0.46 15.46 -31.77
C ASP A 52 -0.32 14.17 -31.54
N THR A 53 -0.22 13.25 -32.51
CA THR A 53 -0.74 11.89 -32.39
C THR A 53 0.38 10.91 -32.62
N VAL A 54 0.66 10.09 -31.61
CA VAL A 54 1.63 9.00 -31.66
C VAL A 54 0.87 7.68 -31.71
N ILE A 55 1.25 6.81 -32.64
CA ILE A 55 0.64 5.49 -32.79
C ILE A 55 1.73 4.42 -32.68
N ILE A 56 1.56 3.50 -31.74
CA ILE A 56 2.42 2.33 -31.52
C ILE A 56 1.68 1.10 -32.05
N THR A 57 2.20 0.53 -33.15
CA THR A 57 1.62 -0.65 -33.82
C THR A 57 2.56 -1.86 -33.79
N SER A 58 3.61 -1.81 -32.99
CA SER A 58 4.57 -2.90 -32.78
C SER A 58 5.07 -2.86 -31.35
N ASP A 59 5.40 -4.03 -30.79
CA ASP A 59 5.90 -4.13 -29.42
C ASP A 59 7.04 -3.14 -29.17
N THR A 60 6.88 -2.34 -28.11
CA THR A 60 7.75 -1.22 -27.79
C THR A 60 8.02 -1.21 -26.29
N THR A 61 9.29 -1.05 -25.92
CA THR A 61 9.70 -0.83 -24.54
C THR A 61 10.11 0.62 -24.36
N VAL A 62 9.60 1.26 -23.31
CA VAL A 62 9.92 2.64 -22.93
C VAL A 62 10.47 2.61 -21.51
N ASP A 63 11.76 2.95 -21.39
CA ASP A 63 12.51 2.94 -20.12
C ASP A 63 12.42 4.29 -19.36
N MET A 64 11.31 5.01 -19.53
CA MET A 64 11.12 6.37 -19.01
C MET A 64 9.64 6.66 -18.79
N THR A 65 9.32 7.73 -18.07
CA THR A 65 7.93 8.20 -17.91
C THR A 65 7.38 8.74 -19.22
N ILE A 66 6.12 8.45 -19.53
CA ILE A 66 5.41 9.04 -20.67
C ILE A 66 4.42 10.08 -20.16
N PHE A 67 4.44 11.28 -20.74
CA PHE A 67 3.43 12.31 -20.51
C PHE A 67 2.66 12.59 -21.80
N VAL A 68 1.33 12.54 -21.74
CA VAL A 68 0.44 12.91 -22.84
C VAL A 68 -0.40 14.10 -22.42
N ILE A 69 -0.15 15.27 -23.00
CA ILE A 69 -0.69 16.55 -22.53
C ILE A 69 -1.23 17.45 -23.65
N ALA A 70 -2.03 18.45 -23.29
CA ALA A 70 -2.44 19.56 -24.16
C ALA A 70 -3.11 19.10 -25.48
N ASP A 71 -4.16 18.28 -25.37
CA ASP A 71 -4.90 17.64 -26.48
C ASP A 71 -4.13 16.57 -27.28
N ALA A 72 -2.95 16.14 -26.82
CA ALA A 72 -2.17 15.12 -27.51
C ALA A 72 -2.79 13.74 -27.39
N VAL A 73 -2.47 12.86 -28.33
CA VAL A 73 -3.02 11.50 -28.36
C VAL A 73 -1.91 10.46 -28.48
N LEU A 74 -1.88 9.50 -27.55
CA LEU A 74 -1.12 8.26 -27.67
C LEU A 74 -2.07 7.10 -27.95
N ILE A 75 -1.83 6.36 -29.03
CA ILE A 75 -2.62 5.18 -29.40
C ILE A 75 -1.69 3.97 -29.45
N VAL A 76 -2.09 2.88 -28.80
CA VAL A 76 -1.43 1.56 -28.91
C VAL A 76 -2.44 0.59 -29.53
N GLU A 77 -2.07 -0.03 -30.65
CA GLU A 77 -2.97 -0.88 -31.44
C GLU A 77 -2.35 -2.25 -31.71
N GLY A 78 -2.98 -3.31 -31.19
CA GLY A 78 -2.54 -4.70 -31.41
C GLY A 78 -1.07 -4.96 -31.08
N ALA A 79 -0.52 -4.20 -30.12
CA ALA A 79 0.88 -4.19 -29.75
C ALA A 79 1.04 -4.10 -28.24
N THR A 80 2.21 -4.49 -27.75
CA THR A 80 2.60 -4.36 -26.34
C THR A 80 3.40 -3.08 -26.12
N LEU A 81 2.97 -2.25 -25.17
CA LEU A 81 3.77 -1.18 -24.59
C LEU A 81 4.28 -1.63 -23.22
N THR A 82 5.57 -1.97 -23.14
CA THR A 82 6.25 -2.22 -21.87
C THR A 82 6.79 -0.91 -21.32
N LEU A 83 6.37 -0.53 -20.12
CA LEU A 83 6.72 0.75 -19.50
C LEU A 83 7.47 0.53 -18.18
N ARG A 84 8.65 1.15 -18.06
CA ARG A 84 9.43 1.25 -16.81
C ARG A 84 9.41 2.68 -16.29
N GLY A 85 8.21 3.19 -16.07
CA GLY A 85 7.98 4.58 -15.71
C GLY A 85 6.49 4.86 -15.50
N GLN A 86 6.17 6.11 -15.19
CA GLN A 86 4.79 6.55 -15.02
C GLN A 86 4.12 6.74 -16.38
N LEU A 87 2.79 6.65 -16.42
CA LEU A 87 1.98 7.15 -17.53
C LEU A 87 1.16 8.35 -17.03
N GLY A 88 1.63 9.56 -17.33
CA GLY A 88 0.93 10.81 -17.00
C GLY A 88 0.01 11.26 -18.14
N ILE A 89 -1.21 11.65 -17.79
CA ILE A 89 -2.22 12.16 -18.73
C ILE A 89 -2.82 13.44 -18.16
N ASP A 90 -2.64 14.56 -18.84
CA ASP A 90 -3.01 15.88 -18.31
C ASP A 90 -3.54 16.79 -19.42
N ASP A 91 -4.20 17.89 -19.06
CA ASP A 91 -4.63 18.97 -19.96
C ASP A 91 -5.28 18.46 -21.27
N ASN A 92 -6.33 17.64 -21.13
CA ASN A 92 -7.07 17.00 -22.24
C ASN A 92 -6.26 15.99 -23.08
N GLY A 93 -5.06 15.62 -22.66
CA GLY A 93 -4.31 14.51 -23.25
C GLY A 93 -5.14 13.22 -23.24
N THR A 94 -4.95 12.38 -24.26
CA THR A 94 -5.72 11.14 -24.44
C THR A 94 -4.81 9.95 -24.70
N VAL A 95 -4.99 8.87 -23.95
CA VAL A 95 -4.31 7.59 -24.19
C VAL A 95 -5.35 6.53 -24.56
N ILE A 96 -5.10 5.78 -25.63
CA ILE A 96 -6.02 4.78 -26.17
C ILE A 96 -5.27 3.46 -26.38
N PHE A 97 -5.75 2.39 -25.75
CA PHE A 97 -5.32 1.01 -26.00
C PHE A 97 -6.44 0.26 -26.71
N ARG A 98 -6.17 -0.35 -27.87
CA ARG A 98 -7.19 -1.05 -28.65
C ARG A 98 -6.68 -2.24 -29.46
N ASP A 99 -7.64 -3.02 -29.98
CA ASP A 99 -7.40 -4.09 -30.95
C ASP A 99 -6.43 -5.18 -30.44
N GLY A 100 -6.55 -5.57 -29.16
CA GLY A 100 -5.66 -6.54 -28.53
C GLY A 100 -4.37 -5.94 -27.98
N ALA A 101 -4.32 -4.62 -27.76
CA ALA A 101 -3.16 -3.96 -27.17
C ALA A 101 -2.91 -4.39 -25.71
N HIS A 102 -1.65 -4.28 -25.29
CA HIS A 102 -1.21 -4.68 -23.95
C HIS A 102 -0.35 -3.57 -23.34
N LEU A 103 -0.78 -3.02 -22.20
CA LEU A 103 0.05 -2.17 -21.34
C LEU A 103 0.68 -3.02 -20.24
N HIS A 104 2.00 -3.14 -20.24
CA HIS A 104 2.74 -3.91 -19.25
C HIS A 104 3.65 -2.99 -18.45
N PHE A 105 3.38 -2.81 -17.16
CA PHE A 105 4.29 -2.12 -16.25
C PHE A 105 5.34 -3.11 -15.74
N ASP A 106 6.60 -2.90 -16.10
CA ASP A 106 7.73 -3.70 -15.61
C ASP A 106 8.20 -3.13 -14.26
N GLN A 107 7.34 -3.27 -13.24
CA GLN A 107 7.59 -2.88 -11.85
C GLN A 107 8.04 -4.07 -10.99
N PHE A 108 8.70 -3.73 -9.89
CA PHE A 108 9.33 -4.64 -8.94
C PHE A 108 8.59 -4.70 -7.59
N PHE A 109 7.92 -3.62 -7.19
CA PHE A 109 7.15 -3.53 -5.95
C PHE A 109 5.84 -2.75 -6.14
N VAL A 110 4.95 -2.89 -5.16
CA VAL A 110 3.63 -2.23 -5.10
C VAL A 110 3.77 -0.73 -5.20
N GLY A 111 3.04 -0.10 -6.12
CA GLY A 111 3.03 1.35 -6.26
C GLY A 111 4.38 1.93 -6.72
N GLN A 112 5.18 1.18 -7.48
CA GLN A 112 6.36 1.76 -8.12
C GLN A 112 5.96 2.69 -9.29
N TYR A 113 5.02 2.25 -10.12
CA TYR A 113 4.49 3.02 -11.24
C TYR A 113 2.96 3.10 -11.19
N PHE A 114 2.45 4.16 -11.82
CA PHE A 114 1.07 4.60 -11.81
C PHE A 114 0.68 5.06 -13.21
N VAL A 115 -0.62 4.93 -13.48
CA VAL A 115 -1.30 5.82 -14.42
C VAL A 115 -1.80 7.02 -13.62
N TYR A 116 -1.28 8.21 -13.92
CA TYR A 116 -1.62 9.44 -13.21
C TYR A 116 -2.39 10.39 -14.13
N MET A 117 -3.64 10.69 -13.80
CA MET A 117 -4.52 11.51 -14.65
C MET A 117 -4.90 12.81 -13.94
N LEU A 118 -4.55 13.95 -14.54
CA LEU A 118 -4.74 15.31 -14.02
C LEU A 118 -5.69 16.17 -14.86
N GLY A 119 -6.66 15.56 -15.53
CA GLY A 119 -7.63 16.25 -16.39
C GLY A 119 -7.57 15.79 -17.84
N GLY A 120 -7.39 14.48 -18.04
CA GLY A 120 -7.25 13.85 -19.34
C GLY A 120 -8.13 12.62 -19.50
N ARG A 121 -7.86 11.83 -20.53
CA ARG A 121 -8.70 10.69 -20.90
C ARG A 121 -7.88 9.42 -21.14
N PHE A 122 -8.30 8.33 -20.52
CA PHE A 122 -7.75 6.99 -20.73
C PHE A 122 -8.85 6.10 -21.26
N GLU A 123 -8.59 5.45 -22.38
CA GLU A 123 -9.51 4.49 -23.00
C GLU A 123 -8.80 3.17 -23.27
N ALA A 124 -9.42 2.07 -22.88
CA ALA A 124 -8.98 0.72 -23.21
C ALA A 124 -10.15 -0.10 -23.77
N TYR A 125 -9.97 -0.68 -24.95
CA TYR A 125 -10.96 -1.50 -25.63
C TYR A 125 -10.32 -2.80 -26.09
N ASP A 126 -10.80 -3.95 -25.64
CA ASP A 126 -10.21 -5.25 -26.03
C ASP A 126 -8.70 -5.28 -25.72
N ALA A 127 -8.32 -4.93 -24.49
CA ALA A 127 -6.92 -4.73 -24.08
C ALA A 127 -6.58 -5.42 -22.75
N THR A 128 -5.29 -5.67 -22.53
CA THR A 128 -4.75 -6.20 -21.26
C THR A 128 -3.89 -5.14 -20.57
N ILE A 129 -3.99 -5.01 -19.25
CA ILE A 129 -3.17 -4.11 -18.45
C ILE A 129 -2.66 -4.89 -17.23
N ASP A 130 -1.34 -5.00 -17.07
CA ASP A 130 -0.71 -5.71 -15.96
C ASP A 130 0.50 -4.96 -15.41
N ALA A 131 0.98 -5.41 -14.25
CA ALA A 131 2.11 -4.84 -13.52
C ALA A 131 3.04 -5.93 -13.00
N ASN A 132 3.36 -6.92 -13.85
CA ASN A 132 4.39 -7.91 -13.58
C ASN A 132 4.15 -8.74 -12.29
N GLY A 133 2.89 -9.05 -11.98
CA GLY A 133 2.54 -9.87 -10.82
C GLY A 133 2.44 -9.11 -9.50
N VAL A 134 2.58 -7.78 -9.49
CA VAL A 134 2.37 -6.93 -8.30
C VAL A 134 1.20 -5.97 -8.52
N MET A 135 0.68 -5.41 -7.42
CA MET A 135 -0.47 -4.50 -7.50
C MET A 135 -0.14 -3.22 -8.30
N HIS A 136 -1.00 -2.87 -9.26
CA HIS A 136 -0.90 -1.66 -10.08
C HIS A 136 -1.78 -0.52 -9.53
N PHE A 137 -1.39 0.74 -9.76
CA PHE A 137 -2.15 1.90 -9.31
C PHE A 137 -2.59 2.82 -10.45
N VAL A 138 -3.79 3.37 -10.32
CA VAL A 138 -4.31 4.44 -11.17
C VAL A 138 -4.86 5.55 -10.28
N GLU A 139 -4.54 6.80 -10.58
CA GLU A 139 -5.14 7.95 -9.91
C GLU A 139 -5.82 8.89 -10.91
N LEU A 140 -7.05 9.28 -10.59
CA LEU A 140 -7.88 10.17 -11.41
C LEU A 140 -8.21 11.43 -10.63
N HIS A 141 -7.80 12.57 -11.17
CA HIS A 141 -8.06 13.91 -10.66
C HIS A 141 -8.57 14.83 -11.78
N ASN A 142 -9.01 16.03 -11.43
CA ASN A 142 -9.39 17.15 -12.31
C ASN A 142 -10.37 16.82 -13.44
N ASN A 143 -11.47 16.11 -13.14
CA ASN A 143 -12.46 15.69 -14.14
C ASN A 143 -11.92 14.69 -15.18
N SER A 144 -10.93 13.87 -14.80
CA SER A 144 -10.39 12.84 -15.68
C SER A 144 -11.45 11.80 -16.05
N VAL A 145 -11.33 11.21 -17.24
CA VAL A 145 -12.24 10.15 -17.71
C VAL A 145 -11.49 8.87 -18.03
N TYR A 146 -11.81 7.79 -17.32
CA TYR A 146 -11.25 6.46 -17.51
C TYR A 146 -12.33 5.50 -18.01
N ILE A 147 -12.11 4.91 -19.18
CA ILE A 147 -13.01 3.93 -19.78
C ILE A 147 -12.25 2.66 -20.07
N ALA A 148 -12.75 1.52 -19.60
CA ALA A 148 -12.27 0.22 -20.04
C ALA A 148 -13.43 -0.68 -20.44
N GLN A 149 -13.35 -1.28 -21.62
CA GLN A 149 -14.39 -2.16 -22.13
C GLN A 149 -13.77 -3.44 -22.70
N ARG A 150 -14.27 -4.61 -22.27
CA ARG A 150 -13.72 -5.92 -22.65
C ARG A 150 -12.22 -6.02 -22.34
N CYS A 151 -11.84 -5.57 -21.16
CA CYS A 151 -10.45 -5.56 -20.70
C CYS A 151 -10.19 -6.66 -19.67
N TYR A 152 -8.92 -7.07 -19.58
CA TYR A 152 -8.44 -7.99 -18.56
C TYR A 152 -7.30 -7.37 -17.76
N PHE A 153 -7.38 -7.46 -16.43
CA PHE A 153 -6.34 -7.05 -15.50
C PHE A 153 -5.78 -8.30 -14.81
N PRO A 154 -4.67 -8.90 -15.28
CA PRO A 154 -4.13 -10.11 -14.66
C PRO A 154 -3.73 -9.90 -13.20
N ASP A 155 -3.25 -8.69 -12.90
CA ASP A 155 -2.79 -8.28 -11.59
C ASP A 155 -3.84 -7.40 -10.90
N TRP A 156 -3.83 -7.44 -9.56
CA TRP A 156 -4.73 -6.61 -8.77
C TRP A 156 -4.47 -5.13 -9.04
N THR A 157 -5.51 -4.34 -9.32
CA THR A 157 -5.37 -2.91 -9.60
C THR A 157 -6.11 -2.09 -8.56
N PHE A 158 -5.44 -1.09 -7.97
CA PHE A 158 -6.02 -0.12 -7.07
C PHE A 158 -6.23 1.22 -7.79
N ARG A 159 -7.47 1.73 -7.80
CA ARG A 159 -7.79 2.99 -8.46
C ARG A 159 -8.28 4.01 -7.46
N ARG A 160 -7.65 5.17 -7.40
CA ARG A 160 -8.17 6.30 -6.64
C ARG A 160 -8.88 7.24 -7.59
N ILE A 161 -10.13 7.55 -7.26
CA ILE A 161 -10.98 8.36 -8.10
C ILE A 161 -11.43 9.53 -7.23
N TYR A 162 -10.98 10.71 -7.61
CA TYR A 162 -11.24 11.95 -6.88
C TYR A 162 -11.91 12.97 -7.77
N GLU A 163 -12.45 14.00 -7.11
CA GLU A 163 -13.03 15.19 -7.74
C GLU A 163 -14.17 14.82 -8.68
N SER A 164 -14.49 15.61 -9.71
CA SER A 164 -15.56 15.25 -10.65
C SER A 164 -15.12 14.27 -11.75
N SER A 165 -14.19 13.36 -11.42
CA SER A 165 -13.69 12.35 -12.36
C SER A 165 -14.74 11.27 -12.64
N THR A 166 -14.60 10.60 -13.78
CA THR A 166 -15.51 9.55 -14.24
C THR A 166 -14.75 8.26 -14.52
N ILE A 167 -15.23 7.15 -13.96
CA ILE A 167 -14.80 5.80 -14.35
C ILE A 167 -15.98 5.00 -14.89
N MET A 168 -15.80 4.37 -16.04
CA MET A 168 -16.80 3.50 -16.66
C MET A 168 -16.15 2.20 -17.13
N LEU A 169 -16.52 1.08 -16.50
CA LEU A 169 -15.98 -0.24 -16.81
C LEU A 169 -17.10 -1.17 -17.26
N GLU A 170 -16.91 -1.82 -18.39
CA GLU A 170 -17.91 -2.74 -18.96
C GLU A 170 -17.26 -4.02 -19.49
N ASP A 171 -17.80 -5.19 -19.12
CA ASP A 171 -17.25 -6.51 -19.47
C ASP A 171 -15.77 -6.64 -19.07
N VAL A 172 -15.42 -6.18 -17.87
CA VAL A 172 -14.04 -6.19 -17.37
C VAL A 172 -13.84 -7.35 -16.40
N HIS A 173 -12.71 -8.04 -16.59
CA HIS A 173 -12.27 -9.13 -15.73
C HIS A 173 -11.15 -8.70 -14.77
N HIS A 174 -11.31 -9.12 -13.52
CA HIS A 174 -10.44 -8.90 -12.36
C HIS A 174 -10.20 -7.42 -12.06
N VAL A 175 -11.28 -6.68 -11.82
CA VAL A 175 -11.21 -5.21 -11.79
C VAL A 175 -10.35 -4.70 -10.62
N GLY A 176 -10.54 -5.21 -9.41
CA GLY A 176 -9.75 -4.84 -8.22
C GLY A 176 -10.41 -3.77 -7.36
N ASP A 177 -9.61 -2.84 -6.83
CA ASP A 177 -10.02 -1.84 -5.83
C ASP A 177 -10.34 -0.48 -6.43
N PHE A 178 -11.28 0.23 -5.79
CA PHE A 178 -11.58 1.62 -6.11
C PHE A 178 -11.81 2.42 -4.84
N LEU A 179 -11.00 3.43 -4.59
CA LEU A 179 -11.33 4.46 -3.63
C LEU A 179 -12.15 5.54 -4.34
N ILE A 180 -13.41 5.69 -3.92
CA ILE A 180 -14.38 6.60 -4.54
C ILE A 180 -14.64 7.75 -3.58
N ASN A 181 -14.23 8.96 -3.95
CA ASN A 181 -14.30 10.16 -3.10
C ASN A 181 -14.74 11.38 -3.93
N ASP A 182 -15.36 12.38 -3.29
CA ASP A 182 -15.82 13.64 -3.90
C ASP A 182 -16.95 13.42 -4.94
N SER A 183 -17.17 14.36 -5.85
CA SER A 183 -18.22 14.40 -6.87
C SER A 183 -18.01 13.43 -8.05
N VAL A 184 -17.55 12.20 -7.77
CA VAL A 184 -17.19 11.19 -8.77
C VAL A 184 -18.42 10.48 -9.34
N TYR A 185 -18.34 10.09 -10.61
CA TYR A 185 -19.24 9.11 -11.22
C TYR A 185 -18.51 7.80 -11.54
N ALA A 186 -18.94 6.70 -10.91
CA ALA A 186 -18.38 5.38 -11.10
C ALA A 186 -19.46 4.38 -11.54
N SER A 187 -19.29 3.79 -12.74
CA SER A 187 -20.25 2.83 -13.30
C SER A 187 -19.54 1.54 -13.73
N PHE A 188 -20.04 0.42 -13.22
CA PHE A 188 -19.53 -0.92 -13.49
C PHE A 188 -20.66 -1.78 -14.04
N LEU A 189 -20.45 -2.33 -15.24
CA LEU A 189 -21.45 -3.14 -15.93
C LEU A 189 -20.84 -4.48 -16.33
N ARG A 190 -21.40 -5.59 -15.85
CA ARG A 190 -20.92 -6.96 -16.16
C ARG A 190 -19.42 -7.16 -15.86
N CYS A 191 -18.98 -6.63 -14.73
CA CYS A 191 -17.63 -6.82 -14.19
C CYS A 191 -17.62 -8.01 -13.21
N ASP A 192 -16.51 -8.72 -13.04
CA ASP A 192 -16.47 -9.96 -12.23
C ASP A 192 -16.00 -9.81 -10.77
N THR A 193 -15.01 -8.97 -10.47
CA THR A 193 -14.43 -8.80 -9.13
C THR A 193 -14.21 -7.32 -8.85
N LEU A 194 -15.03 -6.76 -7.95
CA LEU A 194 -15.03 -5.36 -7.55
C LEU A 194 -14.76 -5.25 -6.04
N MET A 195 -13.91 -4.32 -5.63
CA MET A 195 -13.74 -3.94 -4.23
C MET A 195 -13.84 -2.42 -4.07
N PRO A 196 -15.05 -1.86 -3.98
CA PRO A 196 -15.20 -0.43 -3.71
C PRO A 196 -14.87 -0.12 -2.24
N TRP A 197 -14.04 0.89 -2.05
CA TRP A 197 -13.81 1.59 -0.79
C TRP A 197 -14.61 2.89 -0.83
N PHE A 198 -15.81 2.85 -0.25
CA PHE A 198 -16.69 4.02 -0.18
C PHE A 198 -16.16 5.04 0.83
N PHE A 199 -15.86 6.25 0.38
CA PHE A 199 -15.34 7.31 1.23
C PHE A 199 -16.45 7.95 2.07
N MET A 200 -16.27 7.95 3.40
CA MET A 200 -17.22 8.53 4.37
C MET A 200 -16.62 9.81 4.97
N PRO A 201 -16.93 11.00 4.42
CA PRO A 201 -16.38 12.27 4.88
C PRO A 201 -16.90 12.68 6.26
N THR A 202 -16.28 13.70 6.84
CA THR A 202 -16.80 14.37 8.03
C THR A 202 -18.23 14.85 7.82
N GLY A 203 -19.11 14.49 8.76
CA GLY A 203 -20.52 14.88 8.72
C GLY A 203 -21.42 13.96 7.89
N SER A 204 -20.87 12.96 7.19
CA SER A 204 -21.72 11.99 6.50
C SER A 204 -22.46 11.08 7.47
N HIS A 205 -23.63 10.61 7.03
CA HIS A 205 -24.45 9.65 7.74
C HIS A 205 -24.87 8.55 6.76
N VAL A 206 -24.42 7.33 7.00
CA VAL A 206 -24.73 6.16 6.17
C VAL A 206 -25.23 5.02 7.04
N GLU A 207 -26.46 4.59 6.82
CA GLU A 207 -26.99 3.33 7.34
C GLU A 207 -27.33 2.41 6.17
N ILE A 208 -26.68 1.25 6.08
CA ILE A 208 -26.74 0.42 4.87
C ILE A 208 -26.74 -1.08 5.15
N GLU A 209 -27.48 -1.80 4.33
CA GLU A 209 -27.39 -3.24 4.13
C GLU A 209 -26.86 -3.48 2.71
N PHE A 210 -25.69 -4.09 2.60
CA PHE A 210 -25.12 -4.42 1.31
C PHE A 210 -25.74 -5.70 0.74
N PRO A 211 -25.92 -5.79 -0.59
CA PRO A 211 -26.38 -7.03 -1.20
C PRO A 211 -25.31 -8.14 -1.08
N PRO A 212 -25.69 -9.41 -1.28
CA PRO A 212 -24.77 -10.54 -1.25
C PRO A 212 -23.56 -10.34 -2.18
N ILE A 213 -22.39 -10.80 -1.74
CA ILE A 213 -21.14 -10.53 -2.42
C ILE A 213 -20.99 -11.32 -3.72
N GLU A 214 -21.68 -12.45 -3.92
CA GLU A 214 -21.38 -13.37 -5.03
C GLU A 214 -21.88 -12.88 -6.39
N PHE A 215 -22.96 -12.11 -6.39
CA PHE A 215 -23.54 -11.53 -7.61
C PHE A 215 -24.46 -10.35 -7.26
N VAL A 216 -24.22 -9.24 -7.93
CA VAL A 216 -24.98 -8.00 -7.77
C VAL A 216 -25.78 -7.76 -9.05
N GLU A 217 -27.09 -7.97 -8.99
CA GLU A 217 -27.99 -7.67 -10.11
C GLU A 217 -27.99 -6.16 -10.38
N HIS A 218 -28.19 -5.36 -9.34
CA HIS A 218 -28.10 -3.90 -9.39
C HIS A 218 -27.89 -3.35 -7.99
N PHE A 219 -26.94 -2.42 -7.84
CA PHE A 219 -26.71 -1.64 -6.63
C PHE A 219 -26.31 -0.22 -7.01
N GLU A 220 -26.90 0.76 -6.33
CA GLU A 220 -26.56 2.17 -6.47
C GLU A 220 -26.38 2.81 -5.09
N MET A 221 -25.27 3.53 -4.92
CA MET A 221 -25.03 4.39 -3.77
C MET A 221 -24.80 5.82 -4.24
N SER A 222 -25.68 6.72 -3.83
CA SER A 222 -25.61 8.16 -4.06
C SER A 222 -26.36 8.92 -2.96
N GLU A 223 -26.30 10.24 -2.97
CA GLU A 223 -27.12 11.13 -2.12
C GLU A 223 -28.64 10.91 -2.26
N SER A 224 -29.07 10.21 -3.32
CA SER A 224 -30.48 9.87 -3.50
C SER A 224 -30.88 8.53 -2.86
N THR A 225 -29.89 7.75 -2.41
CA THR A 225 -30.11 6.48 -1.71
C THR A 225 -30.68 6.76 -0.32
N PRO A 226 -31.76 6.08 0.11
CA PRO A 226 -32.29 6.22 1.47
C PRO A 226 -31.22 5.97 2.53
N ASP A 227 -31.25 6.77 3.60
CA ASP A 227 -30.34 6.68 4.76
C ASP A 227 -28.84 6.88 4.43
N VAL A 228 -28.55 7.47 3.26
CA VAL A 228 -27.25 7.96 2.83
C VAL A 228 -27.31 9.49 2.71
N ASP A 229 -26.46 10.19 3.45
CA ASP A 229 -26.35 11.66 3.46
C ASP A 229 -24.89 12.09 3.62
N GLY A 230 -24.53 13.22 3.02
CA GLY A 230 -23.21 13.84 3.13
C GLY A 230 -22.10 13.18 2.31
N ILE A 231 -22.40 12.39 1.29
CA ILE A 231 -21.48 11.96 0.24
C ILE A 231 -21.69 12.80 -1.03
N GLU A 232 -20.77 12.75 -1.99
CA GLU A 232 -20.91 13.51 -3.26
C GLU A 232 -20.84 12.63 -4.51
N TYR A 233 -20.42 11.38 -4.36
CA TYR A 233 -20.24 10.47 -5.48
C TYR A 233 -21.53 9.73 -5.84
N THR A 234 -21.51 9.15 -7.05
CA THR A 234 -22.46 8.13 -7.49
C THR A 234 -21.69 6.88 -7.87
N PHE A 235 -22.05 5.75 -7.24
CA PHE A 235 -21.54 4.44 -7.58
C PHE A 235 -22.66 3.54 -8.08
N ILE A 236 -22.45 2.88 -9.23
CA ILE A 236 -23.40 1.96 -9.83
C ILE A 236 -22.68 0.66 -10.18
N ALA A 237 -23.18 -0.45 -9.65
CA ALA A 237 -22.81 -1.80 -10.07
C ALA A 237 -24.03 -2.51 -10.66
N ASP A 238 -23.95 -2.96 -11.90
CA ASP A 238 -25.03 -3.63 -12.62
C ASP A 238 -24.55 -4.96 -13.21
N SER A 239 -25.25 -6.03 -12.89
CA SER A 239 -24.97 -7.38 -13.37
C SER A 239 -23.53 -7.83 -13.11
N CYS A 240 -22.96 -7.44 -11.96
CA CYS A 240 -21.58 -7.72 -11.59
C CYS A 240 -21.45 -8.99 -10.75
N GLY A 241 -20.28 -9.64 -10.81
CA GLY A 241 -19.94 -10.81 -10.02
C GLY A 241 -19.61 -10.48 -8.56
N GLU A 242 -18.47 -10.99 -8.10
CA GLU A 242 -17.97 -10.80 -6.75
C GLU A 242 -17.78 -9.31 -6.42
N CYS A 243 -18.58 -8.78 -5.49
CA CYS A 243 -18.49 -7.41 -5.01
C CYS A 243 -18.12 -7.39 -3.52
N TRP A 244 -16.86 -7.07 -3.24
CA TRP A 244 -16.27 -7.05 -1.91
C TRP A 244 -16.46 -5.67 -1.28
N TRP A 245 -17.62 -5.46 -0.65
CA TRP A 245 -18.01 -4.18 -0.07
C TRP A 245 -17.06 -3.71 1.01
N SER A 246 -16.53 -2.49 0.85
CA SER A 246 -15.61 -1.90 1.81
C SER A 246 -15.87 -0.40 1.98
N MET A 247 -15.43 0.15 3.10
CA MET A 247 -15.60 1.58 3.39
C MET A 247 -14.31 2.19 3.93
N GLU A 248 -14.07 3.44 3.58
CA GLU A 248 -13.03 4.27 4.15
C GLU A 248 -13.65 5.39 5.00
N ASN A 249 -13.32 5.42 6.28
CA ASN A 249 -14.01 6.23 7.27
C ASN A 249 -13.12 7.37 7.78
N PHE A 250 -13.66 8.58 7.88
CA PHE A 250 -13.00 9.79 8.39
C PHE A 250 -13.64 10.33 9.68
N PRO A 251 -12.94 11.20 10.45
CA PRO A 251 -13.49 11.77 11.68
C PRO A 251 -14.83 12.46 11.43
N GLY A 252 -15.77 12.31 12.37
CA GLY A 252 -17.07 12.95 12.36
C GLY A 252 -18.13 12.31 11.48
N CYS A 253 -17.89 11.15 10.87
CA CYS A 253 -18.94 10.39 10.16
C CYS A 253 -19.80 9.55 11.12
N THR A 254 -20.98 9.15 10.65
CA THR A 254 -21.80 8.09 11.24
C THR A 254 -22.00 7.00 10.20
N VAL A 255 -21.56 5.78 10.51
CA VAL A 255 -21.72 4.62 9.63
C VAL A 255 -22.28 3.45 10.42
N ILE A 256 -23.37 2.89 9.91
CA ILE A 256 -24.01 1.70 10.46
C ILE A 256 -24.17 0.67 9.33
N VAL A 257 -23.47 -0.45 9.43
CA VAL A 257 -23.60 -1.57 8.50
C VAL A 257 -24.45 -2.66 9.15
N ARG A 258 -25.49 -3.13 8.45
CA ARG A 258 -26.42 -4.14 8.94
C ARG A 258 -26.47 -5.37 8.04
N ASP A 259 -26.63 -6.53 8.66
CA ASP A 259 -27.03 -7.79 8.01
C ASP A 259 -26.22 -8.10 6.74
N SER A 260 -24.92 -7.77 6.73
CA SER A 260 -24.06 -7.82 5.56
C SER A 260 -22.87 -8.77 5.73
N ASP A 261 -22.39 -9.32 4.62
CA ASP A 261 -21.02 -9.83 4.51
C ASP A 261 -20.13 -8.69 4.01
N PHE A 262 -19.47 -8.03 4.96
CA PHE A 262 -18.72 -6.81 4.73
C PHE A 262 -17.23 -7.09 4.63
N ARG A 263 -16.61 -6.75 3.50
CA ARG A 263 -15.22 -7.15 3.24
C ARG A 263 -14.24 -6.39 4.10
N GLY A 264 -14.35 -5.07 4.22
CA GLY A 264 -13.38 -4.38 5.05
C GLY A 264 -13.63 -2.92 5.35
N THR A 265 -12.98 -2.48 6.41
CA THR A 265 -13.00 -1.08 6.84
C THR A 265 -11.60 -0.52 6.85
N ALA A 266 -11.45 0.63 6.21
CA ALA A 266 -10.30 1.49 6.22
C ALA A 266 -10.56 2.62 7.21
N ILE A 267 -9.89 2.61 8.36
CA ILE A 267 -10.09 3.62 9.40
C ILE A 267 -8.97 4.64 9.31
N ARG A 268 -9.32 5.84 8.82
CA ARG A 268 -8.41 6.99 8.76
C ARG A 268 -8.45 7.71 10.10
N ILE A 269 -7.30 7.86 10.75
CA ILE A 269 -7.17 8.50 12.05
C ILE A 269 -6.24 9.73 11.93
N PRO A 270 -6.67 10.79 11.21
CA PRO A 270 -5.95 12.06 11.19
C PRO A 270 -6.28 12.85 12.46
N SER A 271 -5.27 13.15 13.29
CA SER A 271 -5.42 14.05 14.45
C SER A 271 -4.06 14.28 15.13
N SER A 272 -4.08 15.04 16.24
CA SER A 272 -3.06 15.01 17.29
C SER A 272 -3.46 14.19 18.53
N ASP A 273 -4.55 13.43 18.44
CA ASP A 273 -5.13 12.72 19.57
C ASP A 273 -4.47 11.35 19.78
N THR A 274 -4.80 10.74 20.90
CA THR A 274 -4.38 9.38 21.25
C THR A 274 -5.56 8.42 21.13
N PHE A 275 -5.39 7.36 20.35
CA PHE A 275 -6.39 6.32 20.16
C PHE A 275 -5.87 4.98 20.69
N SER A 276 -6.79 4.13 21.16
CA SER A 276 -6.46 2.80 21.63
C SER A 276 -7.52 1.80 21.19
N VAL A 277 -7.10 0.69 20.59
CA VAL A 277 -7.99 -0.38 20.13
C VAL A 277 -7.42 -1.72 20.59
N SER A 278 -8.31 -2.64 21.00
CA SER A 278 -7.92 -3.98 21.37
C SER A 278 -9.00 -5.00 21.06
N GLY A 279 -8.62 -6.23 20.73
CA GLY A 279 -9.55 -7.36 20.59
C GLY A 279 -10.47 -7.28 19.37
N ILE A 280 -10.10 -6.49 18.35
CA ILE A 280 -10.78 -6.49 17.06
C ILE A 280 -10.07 -7.50 16.16
N GLU A 281 -10.86 -8.36 15.54
CA GLU A 281 -10.34 -9.48 14.74
C GLU A 281 -10.92 -9.46 13.33
N ASN A 282 -10.05 -9.73 12.35
CA ASN A 282 -10.44 -10.12 11.01
C ASN A 282 -11.31 -11.40 11.04
N PHE A 283 -12.19 -11.54 10.07
CA PHE A 283 -13.15 -12.64 9.94
C PHE A 283 -14.13 -12.77 11.13
N GLY A 284 -14.35 -11.68 11.86
CA GLY A 284 -15.24 -11.62 13.01
C GLY A 284 -16.70 -11.42 12.60
N TYR A 285 -17.62 -12.13 13.27
CA TYR A 285 -19.05 -11.83 13.23
C TYR A 285 -19.43 -10.95 14.41
N TYR A 286 -20.10 -9.84 14.12
CA TYR A 286 -20.50 -8.84 15.11
C TYR A 286 -22.01 -8.73 15.16
N SER A 287 -22.62 -9.09 16.30
CA SER A 287 -24.05 -8.91 16.50
C SER A 287 -24.42 -7.44 16.71
N ASP A 288 -23.54 -6.69 17.37
CA ASP A 288 -23.70 -5.26 17.71
C ASP A 288 -22.34 -4.72 18.18
N LEU A 289 -21.40 -4.53 17.26
CA LEU A 289 -20.10 -3.93 17.55
C LEU A 289 -20.17 -2.44 17.28
N VAL A 290 -19.91 -1.63 18.30
CA VAL A 290 -19.52 -0.22 18.13
C VAL A 290 -18.01 -0.13 18.27
N VAL A 291 -17.34 0.33 17.21
CA VAL A 291 -15.88 0.50 17.21
C VAL A 291 -15.53 1.63 18.18
N PRO A 292 -14.55 1.46 19.09
CA PRO A 292 -14.26 2.42 20.16
C PRO A 292 -13.48 3.65 19.67
N LEU A 293 -14.04 4.39 18.72
CA LEU A 293 -13.51 5.65 18.21
C LEU A 293 -14.24 6.81 18.89
N SER A 294 -13.50 7.80 19.38
CA SER A 294 -14.07 8.95 20.09
C SER A 294 -14.59 10.06 19.17
N ASP A 295 -14.20 10.03 17.90
CA ASP A 295 -14.38 11.13 16.95
C ASP A 295 -15.46 10.85 15.88
N ARG A 296 -16.04 9.65 15.85
CA ARG A 296 -17.06 9.22 14.88
C ARG A 296 -17.85 8.02 15.41
N HIS A 297 -18.95 7.67 14.76
CA HIS A 297 -19.74 6.49 15.11
C HIS A 297 -19.60 5.43 14.01
N LEU A 298 -18.96 4.29 14.30
CA LEU A 298 -18.92 3.13 13.40
C LEU A 298 -19.56 1.94 14.11
N GLU A 299 -20.64 1.41 13.55
CA GLU A 299 -21.42 0.31 14.13
C GLU A 299 -21.65 -0.80 13.09
N PHE A 300 -21.47 -2.04 13.53
CA PHE A 300 -21.69 -3.25 12.74
C PHE A 300 -22.69 -4.15 13.46
N VAL A 301 -23.86 -4.36 12.85
CA VAL A 301 -24.97 -5.12 13.44
C VAL A 301 -25.27 -6.33 12.57
N ASN A 302 -25.25 -7.52 13.17
CA ASN A 302 -25.37 -8.81 12.48
C ASN A 302 -24.49 -8.91 11.22
N THR A 303 -23.27 -8.40 11.30
CA THR A 303 -22.40 -8.25 10.13
C THR A 303 -21.12 -9.04 10.33
N THR A 304 -20.70 -9.78 9.30
CA THR A 304 -19.37 -10.37 9.25
C THR A 304 -18.42 -9.34 8.67
N THR A 305 -17.35 -8.99 9.38
CA THR A 305 -16.28 -8.14 8.84
C THR A 305 -15.07 -9.01 8.55
N TYR A 306 -14.62 -9.01 7.30
CA TYR A 306 -13.45 -9.78 6.92
C TYR A 306 -12.19 -9.08 7.36
N TRP A 307 -11.97 -7.81 7.01
CA TRP A 307 -10.67 -7.13 7.18
C TRP A 307 -10.78 -5.76 7.87
N TRP A 308 -9.85 -5.48 8.77
CA TRP A 308 -9.65 -4.19 9.41
C TRP A 308 -8.34 -3.58 8.92
N ASN A 309 -8.40 -2.36 8.40
CA ASN A 309 -7.23 -1.60 7.99
C ASN A 309 -7.13 -0.31 8.81
N TRP A 310 -5.91 0.00 9.23
CA TRP A 310 -5.64 1.12 10.12
C TRP A 310 -4.68 2.11 9.46
N TYR A 311 -5.11 3.36 9.34
CA TYR A 311 -4.28 4.43 8.80
C TYR A 311 -4.20 5.59 9.80
N PRO A 312 -3.35 5.47 10.83
CA PRO A 312 -2.96 6.61 11.65
C PRO A 312 -2.19 7.63 10.81
N MET A 313 -2.52 8.90 10.94
CA MET A 313 -1.97 9.98 10.13
C MET A 313 -1.70 11.22 10.99
N GLU A 314 -1.11 12.25 10.40
CA GLU A 314 -0.76 13.52 11.04
C GLU A 314 0.16 13.35 12.28
N HIS A 315 -0.34 13.67 13.47
CA HIS A 315 0.40 13.61 14.74
C HIS A 315 -0.22 12.58 15.71
N THR A 316 -1.01 11.63 15.19
CA THR A 316 -1.76 10.68 16.01
C THR A 316 -0.81 9.76 16.77
N VAL A 317 -1.11 9.49 18.05
CA VAL A 317 -0.52 8.38 18.81
C VAL A 317 -1.51 7.23 18.88
N PHE A 318 -1.18 6.08 18.30
CA PHE A 318 -2.11 4.96 18.21
C PHE A 318 -1.56 3.72 18.90
N TYR A 319 -2.32 3.23 19.88
CA TYR A 319 -2.05 1.96 20.57
C TYR A 319 -3.00 0.90 20.03
N ILE A 320 -2.45 -0.21 19.58
CA ILE A 320 -3.24 -1.37 19.15
C ILE A 320 -2.67 -2.63 19.80
N ASP A 321 -3.52 -3.36 20.50
CA ASP A 321 -3.10 -4.55 21.24
C ASP A 321 -4.03 -5.74 21.01
N SER A 322 -3.48 -6.93 20.86
CA SER A 322 -4.26 -8.17 20.74
C SER A 322 -5.32 -8.09 19.63
N CYS A 323 -4.94 -7.55 18.47
CA CYS A 323 -5.81 -7.40 17.30
C CYS A 323 -5.33 -8.28 16.14
N TRP A 324 -6.28 -8.63 15.27
CA TRP A 324 -6.01 -9.26 13.98
C TRP A 324 -6.49 -8.33 12.87
N PHE A 325 -5.57 -7.80 12.05
CA PHE A 325 -5.84 -6.78 11.03
C PHE A 325 -5.20 -7.11 9.68
N GLY A 326 -5.75 -6.52 8.61
CA GLY A 326 -5.36 -6.76 7.21
C GLY A 326 -4.20 -5.92 6.70
N GLU A 327 -4.17 -4.65 7.07
CA GLU A 327 -3.18 -3.67 6.64
C GLU A 327 -3.03 -2.56 7.69
N MET A 328 -1.82 -2.01 7.78
CA MET A 328 -1.58 -0.80 8.56
C MET A 328 -0.48 0.04 7.92
N ILE A 329 -0.81 1.29 7.62
CA ILE A 329 0.12 2.25 7.01
C ILE A 329 0.05 3.58 7.75
N PRO A 330 0.86 3.77 8.80
CA PRO A 330 1.14 5.06 9.40
C PRO A 330 1.78 6.02 8.42
N LYS A 331 1.32 7.27 8.48
CA LYS A 331 1.81 8.37 7.63
C LYS A 331 2.09 9.62 8.45
N ASP A 332 2.60 10.64 7.76
CA ASP A 332 3.01 11.92 8.32
C ASP A 332 3.97 11.72 9.50
N SER A 333 3.63 12.21 10.68
CA SER A 333 4.46 12.07 11.91
C SER A 333 3.75 11.25 13.00
N SER A 334 2.86 10.35 12.60
CA SER A 334 2.13 9.48 13.53
C SER A 334 3.05 8.50 14.26
N THR A 335 2.68 8.12 15.48
CA THR A 335 3.43 7.19 16.34
C THR A 335 2.54 6.01 16.74
N ILE A 336 2.96 4.80 16.38
CA ILE A 336 2.16 3.59 16.58
C ILE A 336 2.88 2.64 17.53
N PHE A 337 2.10 2.06 18.43
CA PHE A 337 2.50 0.97 19.32
C PHE A 337 1.57 -0.21 19.10
N ALA A 338 2.03 -1.20 18.34
CA ALA A 338 1.30 -2.40 18.00
C ALA A 338 1.89 -3.60 18.76
N THR A 339 1.13 -4.15 19.72
CA THR A 339 1.59 -5.25 20.58
C THR A 339 0.68 -6.47 20.45
N ASN A 340 1.25 -7.67 20.48
CA ASN A 340 0.47 -8.93 20.44
C ASN A 340 -0.50 -9.03 19.25
N CYS A 341 -0.16 -8.41 18.11
CA CYS A 341 -1.03 -8.35 16.95
C CYS A 341 -0.67 -9.37 15.88
N LEU A 342 -1.68 -9.77 15.11
CA LEU A 342 -1.53 -10.49 13.85
C LEU A 342 -1.87 -9.56 12.70
N HIS A 343 -0.88 -9.23 11.87
CA HIS A 343 -1.08 -8.67 10.54
C HIS A 343 -1.14 -9.82 9.55
N ASP A 344 -2.27 -10.06 8.89
CA ASP A 344 -2.43 -11.24 8.01
C ASP A 344 -2.16 -10.98 6.53
N GLY A 345 -2.00 -9.71 6.14
CA GLY A 345 -1.67 -9.33 4.78
C GLY A 345 -2.77 -9.59 3.75
N TRP A 346 -4.05 -9.71 4.16
CA TRP A 346 -5.14 -9.92 3.20
C TRP A 346 -5.44 -8.70 2.32
N THR A 347 -5.14 -7.49 2.80
CA THR A 347 -5.29 -6.25 2.01
C THR A 347 -4.02 -5.89 1.26
N ILE A 348 -2.93 -5.47 1.94
CA ILE A 348 -1.67 -5.14 1.23
C ILE A 348 -0.44 -5.38 2.13
N THR A 349 -0.21 -4.50 3.11
CA THR A 349 1.11 -4.41 3.76
C THR A 349 1.04 -3.87 5.19
N LEU A 350 2.08 -4.18 5.96
CA LEU A 350 2.44 -3.47 7.18
C LEU A 350 3.58 -2.54 6.81
N SER A 351 3.30 -1.24 6.74
CA SER A 351 4.27 -0.26 6.26
C SER A 351 4.32 0.98 7.13
N THR A 352 5.39 1.78 7.00
CA THR A 352 5.44 3.17 7.51
C THR A 352 5.95 4.10 6.41
N ILE A 353 5.43 5.32 6.35
CA ILE A 353 5.72 6.31 5.29
C ILE A 353 5.94 7.69 5.95
N ASP A 354 6.48 8.66 5.20
CA ASP A 354 6.77 10.04 5.63
C ASP A 354 7.76 10.12 6.80
N ASP A 355 7.36 10.63 7.96
CA ASP A 355 8.12 10.73 9.21
C ASP A 355 7.56 9.80 10.31
N ALA A 356 6.72 8.83 9.95
CA ALA A 356 5.97 8.04 10.93
C ALA A 356 6.89 7.07 11.69
N PHE A 357 6.53 6.78 12.94
CA PHE A 357 7.16 5.77 13.77
C PHE A 357 6.20 4.63 14.08
N MET A 358 6.61 3.39 13.88
CA MET A 358 5.88 2.20 14.33
C MET A 358 6.78 1.32 15.18
N TRP A 359 6.30 0.93 16.36
CA TRP A 359 6.84 -0.17 17.15
C TRP A 359 5.87 -1.36 17.08
N PHE A 360 6.28 -2.42 16.39
CA PHE A 360 5.54 -3.69 16.28
C PHE A 360 6.24 -4.75 17.14
N ASP A 361 5.63 -5.12 18.28
CA ASP A 361 6.21 -6.02 19.27
C ASP A 361 5.35 -7.25 19.53
N ALA A 362 6.01 -8.38 19.79
CA ALA A 362 5.37 -9.63 20.17
C ALA A 362 4.25 -10.07 19.20
N GLY A 363 4.41 -9.77 17.90
CA GLY A 363 3.40 -10.00 16.88
C GLY A 363 3.85 -10.91 15.74
N SER A 364 2.96 -11.07 14.75
CA SER A 364 3.27 -11.78 13.51
C SER A 364 2.74 -11.01 12.31
N SER A 365 3.53 -10.94 11.24
CA SER A 365 3.12 -10.46 9.92
C SER A 365 3.12 -11.61 8.92
N GLU A 366 1.98 -11.86 8.28
CA GLU A 366 1.83 -12.85 7.20
C GLU A 366 1.93 -12.23 5.79
N ALA A 367 2.42 -10.99 5.71
CA ALA A 367 2.79 -10.32 4.47
C ALA A 367 4.18 -9.69 4.59
N TYR A 368 4.71 -9.31 3.42
CA TYR A 368 5.89 -8.46 3.38
C TYR A 368 5.61 -7.10 4.00
N ILE A 369 6.66 -6.50 4.52
CA ILE A 369 6.62 -5.23 5.24
C ILE A 369 7.53 -4.20 4.61
N SER A 370 7.26 -2.92 4.85
CA SER A 370 8.08 -1.86 4.27
C SER A 370 8.22 -0.59 5.10
N THR A 371 9.30 0.14 4.84
CA THR A 371 9.50 1.49 5.36
C THR A 371 9.92 2.41 4.22
N PHE A 372 9.36 3.62 4.17
CA PHE A 372 9.58 4.58 3.10
C PHE A 372 9.89 5.98 3.65
N ASP A 373 10.42 6.84 2.78
CA ASP A 373 10.72 8.24 3.05
C ASP A 373 11.68 8.46 4.22
N ARG A 374 11.24 9.03 5.34
CA ARG A 374 12.04 9.24 6.56
C ARG A 374 11.49 8.46 7.75
N SER A 375 10.61 7.49 7.49
CA SER A 375 9.90 6.75 8.52
C SER A 375 10.81 5.80 9.27
N THR A 376 10.33 5.31 10.42
CA THR A 376 11.01 4.28 11.21
C THR A 376 10.04 3.19 11.60
N MET A 377 10.40 1.93 11.32
CA MET A 377 9.72 0.76 11.85
C MET A 377 10.67 -0.03 12.75
N LEU A 378 10.36 -0.05 14.05
CA LEU A 378 10.98 -0.94 15.02
C LEU A 378 10.11 -2.20 15.15
N ILE A 379 10.71 -3.34 14.88
CA ILE A 379 10.08 -4.64 14.98
C ILE A 379 10.83 -5.39 16.07
N SER A 380 10.12 -5.89 17.07
CA SER A 380 10.74 -6.65 18.15
C SER A 380 9.99 -7.91 18.51
N ASN A 381 10.70 -8.98 18.85
CA ASN A 381 10.13 -10.25 19.32
C ASN A 381 9.01 -10.77 18.40
N SER A 382 9.14 -10.56 17.10
CA SER A 382 8.07 -10.75 16.13
C SER A 382 8.53 -11.60 14.95
N ARG A 383 7.56 -12.18 14.25
CA ARG A 383 7.82 -13.04 13.08
C ARG A 383 7.22 -12.44 11.80
N VAL A 384 7.93 -12.54 10.68
CA VAL A 384 7.48 -12.09 9.36
C VAL A 384 7.55 -13.25 8.37
N VAL A 385 6.40 -13.80 8.01
CA VAL A 385 6.24 -15.01 7.18
C VAL A 385 5.25 -14.70 6.06
N PRO A 386 5.71 -14.12 4.95
CA PRO A 386 4.81 -13.72 3.87
C PRO A 386 4.07 -14.93 3.25
N LEU A 387 2.75 -15.00 3.45
CA LEU A 387 1.84 -15.98 2.86
C LEU A 387 1.00 -15.39 1.72
N ARG A 388 1.10 -14.07 1.51
CA ARG A 388 0.30 -13.30 0.54
C ARG A 388 1.22 -12.45 -0.35
N PRO A 389 1.07 -12.47 -1.68
CA PRO A 389 2.02 -11.87 -2.61
C PRO A 389 1.59 -10.50 -3.16
N TYR A 390 0.93 -9.63 -2.38
CA TYR A 390 0.67 -8.26 -2.88
C TYR A 390 1.98 -7.52 -3.14
N GLN A 391 2.92 -7.69 -2.21
CA GLN A 391 4.30 -7.25 -2.29
C GLN A 391 5.22 -8.46 -2.47
N ALA A 392 6.41 -8.25 -3.02
CA ALA A 392 7.34 -9.33 -3.35
C ALA A 392 8.52 -9.46 -2.37
N THR A 393 8.76 -8.46 -1.52
CA THR A 393 9.94 -8.44 -0.65
C THR A 393 9.80 -7.47 0.52
N ASN A 394 10.57 -7.71 1.59
CA ASN A 394 10.71 -6.80 2.72
C ASN A 394 11.73 -5.71 2.37
N ILE A 395 11.40 -4.44 2.58
CA ILE A 395 12.19 -3.33 2.03
C ILE A 395 12.21 -2.08 2.92
N ALA A 396 13.38 -1.46 3.02
CA ALA A 396 13.54 -0.08 3.47
C ALA A 396 14.00 0.78 2.29
N HIS A 397 13.36 1.93 2.06
CA HIS A 397 13.56 2.75 0.86
C HIS A 397 13.71 4.24 1.20
N HIS A 398 14.20 5.05 0.25
CA HIS A 398 14.52 6.47 0.45
C HIS A 398 15.52 6.69 1.60
N SER A 399 15.11 7.32 2.70
CA SER A 399 15.92 7.60 3.90
C SER A 399 15.32 6.96 5.16
N SER A 400 14.55 5.89 5.00
CA SER A 400 13.82 5.23 6.10
C SER A 400 14.73 4.32 6.93
N ASN A 401 14.23 3.90 8.08
CA ASN A 401 14.92 2.97 8.98
C ASN A 401 14.02 1.79 9.34
N MET A 402 14.52 0.58 9.12
CA MET A 402 13.93 -0.65 9.65
C MET A 402 14.86 -1.23 10.72
N LEU A 403 14.36 -1.34 11.95
CA LEU A 403 15.11 -1.86 13.10
C LEU A 403 14.49 -3.18 13.51
N CYS A 404 15.24 -4.28 13.41
CA CYS A 404 14.78 -5.62 13.73
C CYS A 404 15.48 -6.12 15.00
N VAL A 405 14.70 -6.44 16.04
CA VAL A 405 15.20 -6.86 17.36
C VAL A 405 14.60 -8.21 17.76
N ASN A 406 15.41 -9.28 17.81
CA ASN A 406 14.92 -10.64 18.10
C ASN A 406 13.76 -11.05 17.19
N CYS A 407 13.94 -10.91 15.88
CA CYS A 407 12.92 -11.20 14.89
C CYS A 407 13.25 -12.47 14.08
N ASP A 408 12.20 -13.12 13.58
CA ASP A 408 12.31 -14.22 12.62
C ASP A 408 11.69 -13.81 11.28
N PHE A 409 12.42 -14.00 10.18
CA PHE A 409 12.00 -13.61 8.84
C PHE A 409 12.21 -14.76 7.85
N ASP A 410 11.16 -15.11 7.10
CA ASP A 410 11.28 -16.06 5.99
C ASP A 410 12.07 -15.47 4.81
N SER A 411 12.06 -14.14 4.66
CA SER A 411 12.86 -13.38 3.70
C SER A 411 13.40 -12.13 4.39
N LEU A 412 14.72 -11.93 4.40
CA LEU A 412 15.32 -10.79 5.07
C LEU A 412 14.93 -9.46 4.39
N PRO A 413 14.71 -8.38 5.16
CA PRO A 413 14.64 -7.04 4.59
C PRO A 413 15.99 -6.61 4.02
N PHE A 414 15.96 -5.71 3.04
CA PHE A 414 17.16 -5.05 2.52
C PHE A 414 16.92 -3.55 2.33
N ALA A 415 18.01 -2.79 2.32
CA ALA A 415 18.00 -1.34 2.19
C ALA A 415 18.21 -0.88 0.74
N MET A 416 17.40 0.09 0.31
CA MET A 416 17.54 0.82 -0.95
C MET A 416 17.87 2.29 -0.69
N ASP A 417 18.32 3.00 -1.73
CA ASP A 417 18.71 4.41 -1.66
C ASP A 417 19.66 4.74 -0.50
N THR A 418 19.21 5.58 0.43
CA THR A 418 19.92 6.00 1.64
C THR A 418 19.39 5.31 2.91
N ALA A 419 18.43 4.39 2.76
CA ALA A 419 17.75 3.73 3.87
C ALA A 419 18.68 2.78 4.61
N LEU A 420 18.21 2.35 5.78
CA LEU A 420 18.92 1.42 6.65
C LEU A 420 18.02 0.27 7.11
N VAL A 421 18.62 -0.91 7.18
CA VAL A 421 18.11 -2.06 7.91
C VAL A 421 19.14 -2.42 8.99
N MET A 422 18.76 -2.25 10.26
CA MET A 422 19.58 -2.65 11.39
C MET A 422 19.01 -3.91 12.02
N TRP A 423 19.88 -4.87 12.33
CA TRP A 423 19.49 -6.13 12.93
C TRP A 423 20.24 -6.40 14.22
N VAL A 424 19.51 -6.74 15.27
CA VAL A 424 20.05 -7.16 16.56
C VAL A 424 19.26 -8.36 17.07
N ASP A 425 19.94 -9.47 17.33
CA ASP A 425 19.30 -10.68 17.84
C ASP A 425 20.23 -11.44 18.77
N ILE A 426 19.65 -12.05 19.81
CA ILE A 426 20.33 -12.96 20.73
C ILE A 426 19.62 -14.31 20.66
N ASP A 427 20.29 -15.29 20.06
CA ASP A 427 19.85 -16.68 20.08
C ASP A 427 19.83 -17.17 21.54
N SER A 428 18.84 -18.01 21.87
CA SER A 428 18.62 -18.44 23.26
C SER A 428 19.89 -18.93 23.98
N ILE A 429 20.12 -18.44 25.21
CA ILE A 429 21.26 -18.82 26.04
C ILE A 429 21.03 -20.23 26.62
N LEU A 430 21.83 -21.22 26.23
CA LEU A 430 21.79 -22.56 26.81
C LEU A 430 22.49 -22.59 28.19
N ILE A 431 21.73 -22.43 29.28
CA ILE A 431 22.21 -22.20 30.66
C ILE A 431 22.83 -23.44 31.37
N THR A 432 23.82 -24.13 30.78
CA THR A 432 24.44 -25.29 31.46
C THR A 432 25.94 -25.17 31.76
N HIS A 433 26.62 -24.11 31.33
CA HIS A 433 28.08 -23.95 31.56
C HIS A 433 28.51 -22.50 31.88
N PRO A 434 29.66 -22.30 32.56
CA PRO A 434 30.17 -20.96 32.91
C PRO A 434 30.86 -20.21 31.74
N GLU A 435 31.01 -20.85 30.57
CA GLU A 435 31.60 -20.31 29.34
C GLU A 435 30.63 -20.57 28.18
N ILE A 436 29.40 -20.05 28.27
CA ILE A 436 28.41 -20.22 27.19
C ILE A 436 28.64 -19.09 26.18
N PRO A 437 29.03 -19.39 24.93
CA PRO A 437 29.02 -18.38 23.88
C PRO A 437 27.59 -17.89 23.67
N ILE A 438 27.44 -16.58 23.55
CA ILE A 438 26.17 -15.94 23.20
C ILE A 438 26.13 -15.90 21.68
N TRP A 439 25.21 -16.66 21.11
CA TRP A 439 24.97 -16.67 19.67
C TRP A 439 23.97 -15.58 19.31
N GLY A 440 24.06 -15.05 18.10
CA GLY A 440 23.11 -14.07 17.61
C GLY A 440 23.60 -13.36 16.36
N SER A 441 23.00 -12.19 16.13
CA SER A 441 23.25 -11.39 14.93
C SER A 441 23.29 -9.91 15.30
N VAL A 442 24.30 -9.19 14.81
CA VAL A 442 24.41 -7.74 14.92
C VAL A 442 25.03 -7.19 13.63
N TRP A 443 24.24 -6.54 12.79
CA TRP A 443 24.69 -6.04 11.49
C TRP A 443 23.84 -4.84 11.00
N LEU A 444 24.35 -4.13 10.00
CA LEU A 444 23.68 -3.03 9.34
C LEU A 444 23.73 -3.22 7.81
N ASP A 445 22.58 -3.38 7.18
CA ASP A 445 22.48 -3.23 5.73
C ASP A 445 22.13 -1.78 5.39
N ALA A 446 23.00 -1.13 4.63
CA ALA A 446 22.88 0.26 4.25
C ALA A 446 22.66 0.36 2.74
N GLY A 447 21.68 1.17 2.34
CA GLY A 447 21.37 1.38 0.94
C GLY A 447 22.58 1.89 0.14
N PRO A 448 22.63 1.66 -1.19
CA PRO A 448 23.79 1.97 -2.04
C PRO A 448 24.21 3.45 -2.08
N HIS A 449 23.34 4.35 -1.63
CA HIS A 449 23.57 5.80 -1.55
C HIS A 449 23.74 6.29 -0.11
N SER A 450 23.61 5.42 0.89
CA SER A 450 23.81 5.77 2.29
C SER A 450 25.28 6.11 2.57
N THR A 451 25.50 7.08 3.46
CA THR A 451 26.83 7.42 3.98
C THR A 451 27.11 6.79 5.33
N LEU A 452 26.12 6.07 5.88
CA LEU A 452 26.20 5.42 7.18
C LEU A 452 26.82 4.04 7.01
N THR A 453 27.67 3.68 7.96
CA THR A 453 28.33 2.37 8.02
C THR A 453 28.21 1.82 9.43
N PHE A 454 28.29 0.51 9.57
CA PHE A 454 28.48 -0.13 10.86
C PHE A 454 29.77 0.41 11.52
N ASP A 455 29.70 0.74 12.81
CA ASP A 455 30.86 1.22 13.59
C ASP A 455 31.28 0.16 14.63
N HIS A 456 30.41 -0.09 15.61
CA HIS A 456 30.63 -1.13 16.63
C HIS A 456 29.33 -1.51 17.34
N TYR A 457 29.37 -2.63 18.06
CA TYR A 457 28.36 -3.00 19.05
C TYR A 457 29.01 -3.36 20.39
N SER A 458 28.22 -3.23 21.46
CA SER A 458 28.62 -3.66 22.80
C SER A 458 27.50 -4.47 23.43
N LEU A 459 27.85 -5.65 23.95
CA LEU A 459 26.93 -6.52 24.66
C LEU A 459 27.20 -6.42 26.15
N TYR A 460 26.13 -6.18 26.91
CA TYR A 460 26.17 -6.09 28.36
C TYR A 460 25.17 -7.06 28.98
N TRP A 461 25.44 -7.46 30.22
CA TRP A 461 24.48 -8.18 31.05
C TRP A 461 24.37 -7.57 32.43
N LYS A 462 23.27 -7.85 33.11
CA LYS A 462 23.09 -7.53 34.53
C LYS A 462 22.18 -8.56 35.19
N PHE A 463 22.26 -8.66 36.52
CA PHE A 463 21.21 -9.32 37.28
C PHE A 463 19.96 -8.42 37.36
N ILE A 464 18.78 -9.04 37.49
CA ILE A 464 17.48 -8.33 37.53
C ILE A 464 17.45 -7.28 38.67
N ASP A 465 18.06 -7.61 39.81
CA ASP A 465 18.06 -6.78 41.02
C ASP A 465 19.33 -5.90 41.15
N GLU A 466 20.15 -5.82 40.10
CA GLU A 466 21.36 -4.99 40.07
C GLU A 466 21.20 -3.81 39.10
N ASP A 467 21.85 -2.69 39.45
CA ASP A 467 21.93 -1.48 38.61
C ASP A 467 23.18 -1.47 37.72
N GLU A 468 24.20 -2.28 38.05
CA GLU A 468 25.47 -2.33 37.32
C GLU A 468 25.37 -3.27 36.10
N TRP A 469 25.69 -2.75 34.93
CA TRP A 469 25.84 -3.52 33.70
C TRP A 469 27.31 -3.91 33.51
N TYR A 470 27.55 -5.20 33.26
CA TYR A 470 28.88 -5.74 33.01
C TYR A 470 29.06 -5.97 31.51
N LEU A 471 30.15 -5.44 30.96
CA LEU A 471 30.53 -5.64 29.56
C LEU A 471 30.87 -7.12 29.32
N ILE A 472 30.22 -7.74 28.34
CA ILE A 472 30.56 -9.07 27.82
C ILE A 472 31.54 -8.92 26.66
N THR A 473 31.14 -8.12 25.67
CA THR A 473 31.91 -7.91 24.45
C THR A 473 31.81 -6.48 23.97
N ASN A 474 32.83 -6.04 23.24
CA ASN A 474 32.82 -4.83 22.45
C ASN A 474 33.52 -5.17 21.13
N SER A 475 32.80 -5.07 20.02
CA SER A 475 33.26 -5.54 18.72
C SER A 475 32.92 -4.53 17.63
N ILE A 476 33.83 -4.44 16.65
CA ILE A 476 33.65 -3.63 15.43
C ILE A 476 33.20 -4.47 14.24
N ASP A 477 33.08 -5.79 14.42
CA ASP A 477 32.72 -6.72 13.36
C ASP A 477 31.20 -6.86 13.25
N GLU A 478 30.70 -6.90 12.02
CA GLU A 478 29.32 -7.29 11.72
C GLU A 478 29.17 -8.81 11.78
N ILE A 479 28.15 -9.27 12.49
CA ILE A 479 27.91 -10.70 12.74
C ILE A 479 26.52 -11.04 12.22
N TYR A 480 26.45 -11.82 11.13
CA TYR A 480 25.18 -12.23 10.52
C TYR A 480 24.52 -13.43 11.20
N SER A 481 25.30 -14.32 11.81
CA SER A 481 24.85 -15.47 12.63
C SER A 481 26.11 -16.17 13.17
N ASP A 482 26.58 -15.75 14.35
CA ASP A 482 27.75 -16.34 15.02
C ASP A 482 27.75 -15.98 16.51
N ILE A 483 28.86 -16.24 17.19
CA ILE A 483 29.13 -15.83 18.56
C ILE A 483 29.28 -14.31 18.63
N ILE A 484 28.30 -13.66 19.25
CA ILE A 484 28.31 -12.22 19.50
C ILE A 484 28.92 -11.87 20.86
N GLY A 485 29.10 -12.81 21.79
CA GLY A 485 29.66 -12.53 23.14
C GLY A 485 30.10 -13.74 23.94
#